data_AF-A0A954TG89-F1
#
_entry.id   AF-A0A954TG89-F1
#
_cell.length_a   1.000
_cell.length_b   1.000
_cell.length_c   1.000
_cell.angle_alpha   90.00
_cell.angle_beta   90.00
_cell.angle_gamma   90.00
#
_symmetry.space_group_name_H-M   'P 1'
#
loop_
_entity.id
_entity.type
_entity.pdbx_description
1 polymer ?
#
loop_
_entity_poly.entity_id
_entity_poly.type
_entity_poly.pdbx_seq_one_letter_code
_entity_poly.pdbx_strand_id
1 'polypeptide(L)'
;MSQHKNYRQRGFTLVELLVVIAIIGVLVGLLLPAVQAAREAARRMQCTNNLRQLGLAVHNYESANRRLPSGWIANNLRGEPGWGWAAALLPFMEGSNLHQQIDFGIAIED
;
A
#
# COMPACT_ATOMS: atom_id res chain seq x y z
N MET A 1 54.69 33.44 -26.27
CA MET A 1 53.46 34.26 -26.39
C MET A 1 52.27 33.38 -26.00
N SER A 2 51.76 33.49 -24.76
CA SER A 2 50.54 32.78 -24.34
C SER A 2 49.51 33.82 -23.92
N GLN A 3 48.44 33.95 -24.71
CA GLN A 3 47.37 34.91 -24.48
C GLN A 3 46.31 34.27 -23.57
N HIS A 4 46.25 34.67 -22.30
CA HIS A 4 45.15 34.28 -21.41
C HIS A 4 43.91 35.12 -21.73
N LYS A 5 42.91 34.48 -22.33
CA LYS A 5 41.59 35.07 -22.58
C LYS A 5 40.84 35.18 -21.25
N ASN A 6 40.82 36.37 -20.65
CA ASN A 6 40.03 36.67 -19.45
C ASN A 6 38.53 36.60 -19.79
N TYR A 7 37.88 35.50 -19.42
CA TYR A 7 36.42 35.42 -19.44
C TYR A 7 35.87 36.29 -18.32
N ARG A 8 35.32 37.47 -18.66
CA ARG A 8 34.55 38.30 -17.73
C ARG A 8 33.36 37.49 -17.22
N GLN A 9 33.43 37.06 -15.96
CA GLN A 9 32.28 36.47 -15.26
C GLN A 9 31.24 37.58 -15.05
N ARG A 10 30.07 37.44 -15.68
CA ARG A 10 28.91 38.29 -15.42
C ARG A 10 28.32 37.87 -14.07
N GLY A 11 28.33 38.77 -13.09
CA GLY A 11 27.64 38.57 -11.81
C GLY A 11 26.13 38.59 -12.00
N PHE A 12 25.43 37.77 -11.22
CA PHE A 12 23.97 37.70 -11.21
C PHE A 12 23.38 38.94 -10.55
N THR A 13 22.34 39.54 -11.15
CA THR A 13 21.66 40.69 -10.53
C THR A 13 20.68 40.21 -9.46
N LEU A 14 20.49 40.99 -8.39
CA LEU A 14 19.50 40.69 -7.34
C LEU A 14 18.09 40.44 -7.92
N VAL A 15 17.74 41.16 -8.99
CA VAL A 15 16.44 41.06 -9.67
C VAL A 15 16.28 39.69 -10.34
N GLU A 16 17.31 39.20 -11.04
CA GLU A 16 17.28 37.87 -11.65
C GLU A 16 17.05 36.76 -10.61
N LEU A 17 17.67 36.88 -9.42
CA LEU A 17 17.48 35.90 -8.34
C LEU A 17 16.07 35.94 -7.77
N LEU A 18 15.53 37.16 -7.58
CA LEU A 18 14.23 37.39 -6.99
C LEU A 18 13.09 36.82 -7.88
N VAL A 19 13.21 36.99 -9.20
CA VAL A 19 12.23 36.43 -10.15
C VAL A 19 12.23 34.91 -10.09
N VAL A 20 13.41 34.26 -10.02
CA VAL A 20 13.50 32.79 -9.98
C VAL A 20 12.86 32.23 -8.72
N ILE A 21 13.15 32.80 -7.54
CA ILE A 21 12.53 32.32 -6.29
C ILE A 21 11.02 32.56 -6.29
N ALA A 22 10.54 33.65 -6.89
CA ALA A 22 9.10 33.92 -7.01
C ALA A 22 8.41 32.87 -7.87
N ILE A 23 9.00 32.50 -9.02
CA ILE A 23 8.46 31.45 -9.90
C ILE A 23 8.44 30.10 -9.17
N ILE A 24 9.55 29.72 -8.51
CA ILE A 24 9.62 28.46 -7.74
C ILE A 24 8.57 28.46 -6.62
N GLY A 25 8.41 29.58 -5.91
CA GLY A 25 7.42 29.71 -4.84
C GLY A 25 5.99 29.50 -5.33
N VAL A 26 5.63 30.06 -6.49
CA VAL A 26 4.31 29.83 -7.12
C VAL A 26 4.15 28.36 -7.52
N LEU A 27 5.16 27.76 -8.16
CA LEU A 27 5.10 26.36 -8.57
C LEU A 27 4.94 25.42 -7.36
N VAL A 28 5.74 25.59 -6.32
CA VAL A 28 5.67 24.76 -5.09
C VAL A 28 4.35 24.99 -4.35
N GLY A 29 3.87 26.24 -4.29
CA GLY A 29 2.59 26.59 -3.67
C GLY A 29 1.40 25.88 -4.32
N LEU A 30 1.45 25.65 -5.63
CA LEU A 30 0.45 24.87 -6.36
C LEU A 30 0.64 23.35 -6.19
N LEU A 31 1.88 22.88 -6.05
CA LEU A 31 2.22 21.45 -5.98
C LEU A 31 1.96 20.82 -4.60
N LEU A 32 2.21 21.53 -3.50
CA LEU A 32 2.04 20.98 -2.14
C LEU A 32 0.62 20.43 -1.85
N PRO A 33 -0.47 21.20 -2.07
CA PRO A 33 -1.82 20.68 -1.85
C PRO A 33 -2.17 19.56 -2.84
N ALA A 34 -1.69 19.63 -4.08
CA ALA A 34 -1.93 18.62 -5.10
C ALA A 34 -1.31 17.26 -4.75
N VAL A 35 -0.08 17.24 -4.22
CA VAL A 35 0.61 16.00 -3.82
C VAL A 35 -0.11 15.30 -2.67
N GLN A 36 -0.69 16.06 -1.72
CA GLN A 36 -1.44 15.49 -0.61
C GLN A 36 -2.75 14.84 -1.08
N ALA A 37 -3.50 15.53 -1.93
CA ALA A 37 -4.71 14.98 -2.56
C ALA A 37 -4.41 13.70 -3.34
N ALA A 38 -3.32 13.69 -4.12
CA ALA A 38 -2.88 12.50 -4.85
C ALA A 38 -2.51 11.33 -3.92
N ARG A 39 -1.81 11.60 -2.80
CA ARG A 39 -1.48 10.56 -1.81
C ARG A 39 -2.73 9.98 -1.15
N GLU A 40 -3.70 10.81 -0.81
CA GLU A 40 -4.97 10.36 -0.23
C GLU A 40 -5.79 9.54 -1.21
N ALA A 41 -5.87 9.97 -2.46
CA ALA A 41 -6.50 9.20 -3.53
C ALA A 41 -5.81 7.83 -3.70
N ALA A 42 -4.47 7.78 -3.70
CA ALA A 42 -3.72 6.54 -3.79
C ALA A 42 -3.99 5.60 -2.61
N ARG A 43 -4.02 6.12 -1.37
CA ARG A 43 -4.38 5.32 -0.17
C ARG A 43 -5.78 4.76 -0.27
N ARG A 44 -6.75 5.56 -0.72
CA ARG A 44 -8.13 5.12 -0.94
C ARG A 44 -8.21 4.04 -2.00
N MET A 45 -7.58 4.25 -3.16
CA MET A 45 -7.54 3.25 -4.24
C MET A 45 -6.93 1.94 -3.77
N GLN A 46 -5.82 1.98 -3.03
CA GLN A 46 -5.20 0.77 -2.49
C GLN A 46 -6.14 0.04 -1.51
N CYS A 47 -6.77 0.77 -0.58
CA CYS A 47 -7.72 0.18 0.37
C CYS A 47 -8.91 -0.47 -0.35
N THR A 48 -9.53 0.23 -1.30
CA THR A 48 -10.63 -0.30 -2.10
C THR A 48 -10.22 -1.53 -2.90
N ASN A 49 -9.01 -1.54 -3.46
CA ASN A 49 -8.49 -2.71 -4.18
C ASN A 49 -8.24 -3.90 -3.25
N ASN A 50 -7.71 -3.68 -2.04
CA ASN A 50 -7.54 -4.74 -1.05
C ASN A 50 -8.90 -5.35 -0.66
N LEU A 51 -9.92 -4.51 -0.42
CA LEU A 51 -11.29 -4.99 -0.14
C LEU A 51 -11.89 -5.77 -1.31
N ARG A 52 -11.65 -5.32 -2.54
CA ARG A 52 -12.06 -6.04 -3.75
C ARG A 52 -11.39 -7.41 -3.84
N GLN A 53 -10.09 -7.50 -3.58
CA GLN A 53 -9.36 -8.77 -3.57
C GLN A 53 -9.89 -9.72 -2.50
N LEU A 54 -10.20 -9.22 -1.30
CA LEU A 54 -10.86 -10.01 -0.25
C LEU A 54 -12.23 -10.53 -0.69
N GLY A 55 -13.06 -9.68 -1.29
CA GLY A 55 -14.37 -10.09 -1.81
C GLY A 55 -14.26 -11.18 -2.88
N LEU A 56 -13.30 -11.05 -3.80
CA LEU A 56 -13.01 -12.09 -4.80
C LEU A 56 -12.53 -13.39 -4.14
N ALA A 57 -11.67 -13.31 -3.14
CA ALA A 57 -11.21 -14.49 -2.40
C ALA A 57 -12.38 -15.22 -1.72
N VAL A 58 -13.31 -14.48 -1.10
CA VAL A 58 -14.53 -15.05 -0.49
C VAL A 58 -15.43 -15.73 -1.53
N HIS A 59 -15.66 -15.09 -2.67
CA HIS A 59 -16.45 -15.69 -3.75
C HIS A 59 -15.78 -16.94 -4.34
N ASN A 60 -14.46 -16.93 -4.51
CA ASN A 60 -13.73 -18.11 -4.96
C ASN A 60 -13.77 -19.24 -3.94
N TYR A 61 -13.69 -18.92 -2.65
CA TYR A 61 -13.87 -19.90 -1.57
C TYR A 61 -15.26 -20.52 -1.60
N GLU A 62 -16.30 -19.70 -1.74
CA GLU A 62 -17.68 -20.15 -1.81
C GLU A 62 -17.91 -21.04 -3.04
N SER A 63 -17.37 -20.65 -4.20
CA SER A 63 -17.45 -21.46 -5.42
C SER A 63 -16.80 -22.84 -5.26
N ALA A 64 -15.66 -22.93 -4.57
CA ALA A 64 -14.95 -24.18 -4.34
C ALA A 64 -15.58 -25.05 -3.23
N ASN A 65 -16.10 -24.45 -2.16
CA ASN A 65 -16.55 -25.15 -0.95
C ASN A 65 -18.08 -25.22 -0.79
N ARG A 66 -18.84 -24.53 -1.67
CA ARG A 66 -20.31 -24.36 -1.63
C ARG A 66 -20.85 -23.79 -0.32
N ARG A 67 -20.01 -23.04 0.39
CA ARG A 67 -20.34 -22.38 1.66
C ARG A 67 -19.41 -21.20 1.86
N LEU A 68 -19.88 -20.20 2.61
CA LEU A 68 -19.05 -19.09 3.05
C LEU A 68 -18.01 -19.57 4.10
N PRO A 69 -16.86 -18.88 4.22
CA PRO A 69 -15.86 -19.21 5.22
C PRO A 69 -16.46 -19.04 6.63
N SER A 70 -16.15 -19.98 7.52
CA SER A 70 -16.58 -19.89 8.91
C SER A 70 -15.86 -18.72 9.59
N GLY A 71 -16.57 -17.94 10.40
CA GLY A 71 -15.96 -16.87 11.20
C GLY A 71 -14.92 -17.39 12.19
N TRP A 72 -15.09 -18.64 12.63
CA TRP A 72 -14.25 -19.32 13.61
C TRP A 72 -14.23 -20.83 13.36
N ILE A 73 -13.07 -21.46 13.45
CA ILE A 73 -12.85 -22.91 13.33
C ILE A 73 -12.07 -23.36 14.57
N ALA A 74 -12.70 -24.15 15.44
CA ALA A 74 -12.05 -24.76 16.60
C ALA A 74 -12.41 -26.26 16.67
N ASN A 75 -11.49 -27.06 17.22
CA ASN A 75 -11.61 -28.52 17.26
C ASN A 75 -12.49 -29.03 18.40
N ASN A 76 -12.88 -28.16 19.31
CA ASN A 76 -13.66 -28.51 20.49
C ASN A 76 -14.60 -27.37 20.89
N LEU A 77 -15.79 -27.75 21.35
CA LEU A 77 -16.87 -26.85 21.78
C LEU A 77 -16.55 -26.08 23.07
N ARG A 78 -15.33 -26.24 23.62
CA ARG A 78 -14.90 -25.70 24.91
C ARG A 78 -14.28 -24.30 24.84
N GLY A 79 -14.20 -23.72 23.64
CA GLY A 79 -13.71 -22.36 23.44
C GLY A 79 -12.19 -22.24 23.41
N GLU A 80 -11.49 -23.30 22.99
CA GLU A 80 -10.04 -23.21 22.76
C GLU A 80 -9.72 -22.31 21.56
N PRO A 81 -8.51 -21.72 21.54
CA PRO A 81 -8.06 -20.86 20.44
C PRO A 81 -8.14 -21.59 19.11
N GLY A 82 -8.85 -20.97 18.16
CA GLY A 82 -9.13 -21.52 16.85
C GLY A 82 -8.77 -20.53 15.75
N TRP A 83 -8.94 -20.97 14.51
CA TRP A 83 -8.59 -20.21 13.34
C TRP A 83 -9.76 -19.35 12.86
N GLY A 84 -9.48 -18.08 12.57
CA GLY A 84 -10.46 -17.17 11.95
C GLY A 84 -10.69 -17.46 10.47
N TRP A 85 -11.75 -16.84 9.91
CA TRP A 85 -12.10 -16.93 8.49
C TRP A 85 -10.93 -16.67 7.53
N ALA A 86 -10.00 -15.77 7.91
CA ALA A 86 -8.86 -15.39 7.09
C ALA A 86 -7.92 -16.58 6.82
N ALA A 87 -7.77 -17.49 7.79
CA ALA A 87 -6.96 -18.69 7.62
C ALA A 87 -7.52 -19.58 6.51
N ALA A 88 -8.84 -19.71 6.41
CA ALA A 88 -9.50 -20.48 5.36
C ALA A 88 -9.42 -19.82 3.97
N LEU A 89 -9.23 -18.50 3.90
CA LEU A 89 -9.11 -17.74 2.65
C LEU A 89 -7.68 -17.62 2.13
N LEU A 90 -6.66 -17.95 2.93
CA LEU A 90 -5.24 -17.87 2.56
C LEU A 90 -4.96 -18.44 1.15
N PRO A 91 -5.45 -19.64 0.75
CA PRO A 91 -5.18 -20.18 -0.59
C PRO A 91 -5.72 -19.31 -1.73
N PHE A 92 -6.82 -18.59 -1.47
CA PHE A 92 -7.48 -17.70 -2.43
C PHE A 92 -6.90 -16.29 -2.44
N MET A 93 -5.96 -16.00 -1.53
CA MET A 93 -5.18 -14.76 -1.42
C MET A 93 -3.68 -14.98 -1.68
N GLU A 94 -3.32 -16.00 -2.47
CA GLU A 94 -1.93 -16.39 -2.78
C GLU A 94 -1.11 -16.88 -1.56
N GLY A 95 -1.74 -17.08 -0.41
CA GLY A 95 -1.13 -17.58 0.83
C GLY A 95 -1.11 -19.10 0.97
N SER A 96 -1.06 -19.86 -0.13
CA SER A 96 -1.12 -21.32 -0.12
C SER A 96 -0.01 -21.98 0.72
N ASN A 97 1.21 -21.43 0.67
CA ASN A 97 2.34 -21.91 1.46
C ASN A 97 2.11 -21.75 2.98
N LEU A 98 1.48 -20.65 3.40
CA LEU A 98 1.13 -20.43 4.80
C LEU A 98 -0.01 -21.35 5.23
N HIS A 99 -1.02 -21.52 4.37
CA HIS A 99 -2.14 -22.42 4.64
C HIS A 99 -1.69 -23.87 4.87
N GLN A 100 -0.68 -24.35 4.13
CA GLN A 100 -0.16 -25.72 4.30
C GLN A 100 0.55 -25.94 5.64
N GLN A 101 1.04 -24.87 6.27
CA GLN A 101 1.67 -24.93 7.60
C GLN A 101 0.64 -24.88 8.74
N ILE A 102 -0.62 -24.58 8.44
CA ILE A 102 -1.70 -24.52 9.42
C ILE A 102 -2.29 -25.91 9.60
N ASP A 103 -2.13 -26.46 10.80
CA ASP A 103 -2.92 -27.61 11.24
C ASP A 103 -4.21 -27.11 11.91
N PHE A 104 -5.32 -27.22 11.19
CA PHE A 104 -6.64 -26.84 11.73
C PHE A 104 -7.12 -27.77 12.84
N GLY A 105 -6.48 -28.92 13.05
CA GLY A 105 -6.80 -29.96 14.04
C GLY A 105 -6.16 -29.73 15.42
N ILE A 106 -5.27 -28.75 15.55
CA ILE A 106 -4.58 -28.40 16.80
C ILE A 106 -5.10 -27.05 17.30
N ALA A 107 -5.30 -26.91 18.61
CA ALA A 107 -5.62 -25.61 19.22
C ALA A 107 -4.41 -24.67 19.11
N ILE A 108 -4.64 -23.37 18.93
CA ILE A 108 -3.56 -22.39 18.92
C ILE A 108 -3.09 -22.20 20.38
N GLU A 109 -2.13 -23.01 20.83
CA GLU A 109 -1.44 -22.78 22.10
C GLU A 109 -0.52 -21.55 21.97
N ASP A 110 -0.33 -20.79 23.06
CA ASP A 110 0.58 -19.63 23.14
C ASP A 110 2.06 -20.02 22.89
#